data_AF-A0A7T4ED50-F1
#
_entry.id   AF-A0A7T4ED50-F1
#
_cell.length_a   1.000
_cell.length_b   1.000
_cell.length_c   1.000
_cell.angle_alpha   90.00
_cell.angle_beta   90.00
_cell.angle_gamma   90.00
#
_symmetry.space_group_name_H-M   'P 1'
#
loop_
_entity.id
_entity.type
_entity.pdbx_description
1 polymer ?
#
loop_
_entity_poly.entity_id
_entity_poly.type
_entity_poly.pdbx_seq_one_letter_code
_entity_poly.pdbx_strand_id
1 'polypeptide(L)'
;MAIKDGKVKHAGAEGAIFGAVTEIADPKDQLRPDNVAVHYGNVAVKLVVDGDAKAIKAGAAVFAAADGKAAATGTVQVGVAVRDGENGKILTILNNLPVAG
;
A
#
# COMPACT_ATOMS: atom_id res chain seq x y z
N MET A 1 12.99 1.12 8.70
CA MET A 1 13.72 0.10 7.92
C MET A 1 14.36 0.77 6.72
N ALA A 2 15.54 0.32 6.27
CA ALA A 2 16.24 0.92 5.14
C ALA A 2 15.75 0.36 3.79
N ILE A 3 15.35 1.21 2.85
CA ILE A 3 14.97 0.80 1.48
C ILE A 3 16.21 0.38 0.68
N LYS A 4 17.32 1.12 0.85
CA LYS A 4 18.58 0.92 0.13
C LYS A 4 19.22 -0.45 0.35
N ASP A 5 18.97 -1.06 1.51
CA ASP A 5 19.44 -2.41 1.86
C ASP A 5 18.53 -3.52 1.32
N GLY A 6 17.47 -3.20 0.56
CA GLY A 6 16.49 -4.17 0.07
C GLY A 6 15.58 -4.77 1.15
N LYS A 7 15.66 -4.27 2.39
CA LYS A 7 14.81 -4.72 3.52
C LYS A 7 13.34 -4.33 3.33
N VAL A 8 13.10 -3.25 2.59
CA VAL A 8 11.77 -2.82 2.16
C VAL A 8 11.79 -2.69 0.64
N LYS A 9 10.81 -3.29 -0.02
CA LYS A 9 10.59 -3.20 -1.47
C LYS A 9 9.12 -2.96 -1.76
N HIS A 10 8.83 -2.36 -2.91
CA HIS A 10 7.44 -2.23 -3.37
C HIS A 10 6.80 -3.60 -3.53
N ALA A 11 5.54 -3.70 -3.10
CA ALA A 11 4.74 -4.90 -3.31
C ALA A 11 4.42 -5.07 -4.81
N GLY A 12 4.36 -6.32 -5.24
CA GLY A 12 3.75 -6.68 -6.52
C GLY A 12 2.31 -7.16 -6.32
N ALA A 13 1.62 -7.47 -7.43
CA ALA A 13 0.21 -7.90 -7.40
C ALA A 13 -0.02 -9.30 -6.80
N GLU A 14 1.03 -10.13 -6.67
CA GLU A 14 0.92 -11.56 -6.33
C GLU A 14 1.65 -11.95 -5.04
N GLY A 15 2.39 -11.03 -4.43
CA GLY A 15 3.23 -11.31 -3.27
C GLY A 15 2.58 -10.95 -1.92
N ALA A 16 3.11 -11.49 -0.83
CA ALA A 16 2.73 -11.08 0.52
C ALA A 16 3.05 -9.60 0.77
N ILE A 17 2.16 -8.92 1.50
CA ILE A 17 2.24 -7.48 1.75
C ILE A 17 2.30 -7.26 3.25
N PHE A 18 3.41 -6.69 3.72
CA PHE A 18 3.70 -6.59 5.14
C PHE A 18 3.24 -5.27 5.78
N GLY A 19 2.88 -4.29 4.96
CA GLY A 19 2.45 -2.99 5.45
C GLY A 19 2.48 -1.92 4.37
N ALA A 20 2.34 -0.67 4.80
CA ALA A 20 2.40 0.50 3.93
C ALA A 20 3.42 1.52 4.44
N VAL A 21 4.15 2.12 3.51
CA VAL A 21 5.01 3.28 3.76
C VAL A 21 4.24 4.51 3.31
N THR A 22 4.10 5.50 4.19
CA THR A 22 3.38 6.75 3.91
C THR A 22 4.31 7.94 3.65
N GLU A 23 5.60 7.77 3.89
CA GLU A 23 6.65 8.75 3.69
C GLU A 23 7.12 8.76 2.22
N ILE A 24 7.47 9.94 1.71
CA ILE A 24 8.08 10.05 0.38
C ILE A 24 9.55 9.66 0.50
N ALA A 25 9.86 8.40 0.23
CA ALA A 25 11.21 7.87 0.22
C ALA A 25 11.56 7.29 -1.16
N ASP A 26 12.78 7.54 -1.61
CA ASP A 26 13.29 6.99 -2.87
C ASP A 26 14.77 6.66 -2.69
N PRO A 27 15.18 5.38 -2.79
CA PRO A 27 16.57 4.97 -2.62
C PRO A 27 17.51 5.52 -3.72
N LYS A 28 16.95 6.09 -4.80
CA LYS A 28 17.69 6.71 -5.89
C LYS A 28 17.81 8.24 -5.74
N ASP A 29 17.04 8.86 -4.84
CA ASP A 29 17.06 10.30 -4.57
C ASP A 29 17.71 10.56 -3.21
N GLN A 30 18.95 11.05 -3.22
CA GLN A 30 19.73 11.31 -2.00
C GLN A 30 19.16 12.43 -1.12
N LEU A 31 18.18 13.21 -1.62
CA LEU A 31 17.49 14.22 -0.84
C LEU A 31 16.32 13.65 -0.02
N ARG A 32 16.01 12.35 -0.19
CA ARG A 32 14.92 11.67 0.50
C ARG A 32 15.45 10.71 1.57
N PRO A 33 14.67 10.43 2.61
CA PRO A 33 15.07 9.52 3.67
C PRO A 33 15.25 8.09 3.14
N ASP A 34 16.38 7.47 3.44
CA ASP A 34 16.65 6.05 3.17
C ASP A 34 15.93 5.12 4.16
N ASN A 35 15.67 5.62 5.37
CA ASN A 35 14.96 4.93 6.44
C ASN A 35 13.50 5.33 6.45
N VAL A 36 12.62 4.33 6.34
CA VAL A 36 11.17 4.52 6.37
C VAL A 36 10.50 3.80 7.52
N ALA A 37 9.41 4.37 8.01
CA ALA A 37 8.46 3.70 8.85
C ALA A 37 7.49 2.86 8.00
N VAL A 38 7.33 1.58 8.38
CA VAL A 38 6.34 0.69 7.78
C VAL A 38 5.17 0.59 8.75
N HIS A 39 4.00 1.03 8.33
CA HIS A 39 2.76 0.81 9.06
C HIS A 39 2.35 -0.65 8.89
N TYR A 40 2.30 -1.40 10.00
CA TYR A 40 1.90 -2.81 10.05
C TYR A 40 0.70 -2.98 11.00
N GLY A 41 -0.01 -4.11 10.87
CA GLY A 41 -1.23 -4.39 11.63
C GLY A 41 -2.47 -3.62 11.15
N ASN A 42 -3.48 -3.53 12.00
CA ASN A 42 -4.76 -2.91 11.66
C ASN A 42 -4.67 -1.39 11.69
N VAL A 43 -4.52 -0.75 10.52
CA VAL A 43 -4.28 0.69 10.41
C VAL A 43 -4.86 1.28 9.13
N ALA A 44 -5.34 2.52 9.20
CA ALA A 44 -5.86 3.24 8.03
C ALA A 44 -4.74 4.04 7.35
N VAL A 45 -4.48 3.77 6.07
CA VAL A 45 -3.45 4.45 5.26
C VAL A 45 -4.00 4.86 3.90
N LYS A 46 -3.45 5.93 3.32
CA LYS A 46 -3.78 6.32 1.94
C LYS A 46 -2.85 5.62 0.97
N LEU A 47 -3.42 4.85 0.05
CA LEU A 47 -2.69 4.14 -1.00
C LEU A 47 -2.92 4.84 -2.35
N VAL A 48 -1.89 4.87 -3.19
CA VAL A 48 -2.01 5.30 -4.58
C VAL A 48 -2.67 4.18 -5.37
N VAL A 49 -3.65 4.52 -6.21
CA VAL A 49 -4.37 3.56 -7.03
C VAL A 49 -3.72 3.49 -8.42
N ASP A 50 -3.57 2.27 -8.92
CA ASP A 50 -3.25 2.03 -10.32
C ASP A 50 -4.55 2.01 -11.13
N GLY A 51 -4.80 3.08 -11.88
CA GLY A 51 -6.05 3.31 -12.61
C GLY A 51 -7.04 4.25 -11.91
N ASP A 52 -8.34 4.00 -12.08
CA ASP A 52 -9.38 4.89 -11.56
C ASP A 52 -9.74 4.61 -10.10
N ALA A 53 -9.30 5.50 -9.20
CA ALA A 53 -9.65 5.45 -7.79
C ALA A 53 -11.16 5.53 -7.54
N LYS A 54 -11.94 6.23 -8.39
CA LYS A 54 -13.39 6.40 -8.18
C LYS A 54 -14.18 5.11 -8.38
N ALA A 55 -13.58 4.11 -9.02
CA ALA A 55 -14.13 2.77 -9.15
C ALA A 55 -14.11 2.00 -7.81
N ILE A 56 -13.27 2.41 -6.85
CA ILE A 56 -13.21 1.81 -5.51
C ILE A 56 -14.18 2.54 -4.59
N LYS A 57 -15.24 1.85 -4.16
CA LYS A 57 -16.27 2.39 -3.28
C LYS A 57 -16.01 2.10 -1.81
N ALA A 58 -16.59 2.92 -0.93
CA ALA A 58 -16.57 2.65 0.51
C ALA A 58 -17.03 1.21 0.80
N GLY A 59 -16.29 0.50 1.66
CA GLY A 59 -16.54 -0.90 2.00
C GLY A 59 -16.04 -1.93 0.97
N ALA A 60 -15.57 -1.50 -0.21
CA ALA A 60 -15.03 -2.42 -1.20
C ALA A 60 -13.67 -2.99 -0.77
N ALA A 61 -13.39 -4.23 -1.21
CA ALA A 61 -12.07 -4.82 -1.09
C ALA A 61 -11.06 -4.00 -1.93
N VAL A 62 -9.87 -3.81 -1.35
CA VAL A 62 -8.74 -3.14 -2.03
C VAL A 62 -7.65 -4.18 -2.23
N PHE A 63 -7.11 -4.26 -3.44
CA PHE A 63 -6.13 -5.26 -3.84
C PHE A 63 -4.77 -4.64 -4.13
N ALA A 64 -3.74 -5.45 -4.10
CA ALA A 64 -2.39 -5.08 -4.49
C ALA A 64 -2.26 -4.96 -6.00
N ALA A 65 -1.52 -3.95 -6.45
CA ALA A 65 -1.11 -3.78 -7.83
C ALA A 65 0.43 -3.72 -7.92
N ALA A 66 0.95 -3.56 -9.13
CA ALA A 66 2.38 -3.36 -9.34
C ALA A 66 2.89 -2.09 -8.63
N ASP A 67 4.19 -2.07 -8.35
CA ASP A 67 4.90 -0.92 -7.76
C ASP A 67 4.32 -0.40 -6.43
N GLY A 68 3.77 -1.31 -5.61
CA GLY A 68 3.23 -0.96 -4.29
C GLY A 68 1.92 -0.17 -4.32
N LYS A 69 1.25 -0.14 -5.48
CA LYS A 69 -0.04 0.52 -5.65
C LYS A 69 -1.20 -0.38 -5.24
N ALA A 70 -2.39 0.22 -5.22
CA ALA A 70 -3.66 -0.44 -4.98
C ALA A 70 -4.49 -0.56 -6.27
N ALA A 71 -5.38 -1.54 -6.33
CA ALA A 71 -6.34 -1.73 -7.41
C ALA A 71 -7.73 -2.10 -6.89
N ALA A 72 -8.75 -1.88 -7.73
CA ALA A 72 -10.14 -2.26 -7.46
C ALA A 72 -10.38 -3.78 -7.55
N THR A 73 -9.51 -4.50 -8.26
CA THR A 73 -9.57 -5.95 -8.44
C THR A 73 -8.16 -6.53 -8.34
N GLY A 74 -8.05 -7.80 -7.98
CA GLY A 74 -6.78 -8.50 -7.86
C GLY A 74 -6.92 -9.79 -7.05
N THR A 75 -5.80 -10.45 -6.80
CA THR A 75 -5.74 -11.71 -6.06
C THR A 75 -5.32 -11.50 -4.61
N VAL A 76 -4.43 -10.53 -4.35
CA VAL A 76 -3.95 -10.22 -3.00
C VAL A 76 -4.74 -9.05 -2.44
N GLN A 77 -5.70 -9.32 -1.55
CA GLN A 77 -6.44 -8.28 -0.84
C GLN A 77 -5.57 -7.66 0.26
N VAL A 78 -5.35 -6.34 0.18
CA VAL A 78 -4.62 -5.57 1.20
C VAL A 78 -5.52 -5.08 2.33
N GLY A 79 -6.80 -4.89 2.05
CA GLY A 79 -7.74 -4.42 3.05
C GLY A 79 -9.08 -3.98 2.48
N VAL A 80 -9.70 -3.00 3.15
CA VAL A 80 -11.03 -2.47 2.82
C VAL A 80 -11.01 -0.95 2.72
N ALA A 81 -11.68 -0.41 1.71
CA ALA A 81 -11.84 1.02 1.51
C ALA A 81 -12.72 1.66 2.59
N VAL A 82 -12.22 2.71 3.25
CA VAL A 82 -12.96 3.46 4.28
C VAL A 82 -14.00 4.39 3.66
N ARG A 83 -13.69 4.92 2.48
CA ARG A 83 -14.51 5.88 1.72
C ARG A 83 -14.25 5.69 0.23
N ASP A 84 -15.07 6.32 -0.60
CA ASP A 84 -14.85 6.36 -2.04
C ASP A 84 -13.45 6.89 -2.38
N GLY A 85 -12.81 6.26 -3.37
CA GLY A 85 -11.53 6.70 -3.88
C GLY A 85 -11.63 8.01 -4.65
N GLU A 86 -10.59 8.82 -4.53
CA GLU A 86 -10.55 10.17 -5.09
C GLU A 86 -9.10 10.59 -5.34
N ASN A 87 -8.87 11.44 -6.34
CA ASN A 87 -7.56 12.03 -6.63
C ASN A 87 -6.43 10.98 -6.78
N GLY A 88 -6.75 9.85 -7.43
CA GLY A 88 -5.82 8.74 -7.66
C GLY A 88 -5.42 7.99 -6.39
N LYS A 89 -6.14 8.17 -5.27
CA LYS A 89 -5.83 7.57 -3.97
C LYS A 89 -7.07 6.97 -3.32
N ILE A 90 -6.84 6.02 -2.42
CA ILE A 90 -7.87 5.39 -1.59
C ILE A 90 -7.42 5.35 -0.13
N LEU A 91 -8.31 5.68 0.80
CA LEU A 91 -8.06 5.46 2.23
C LEU A 91 -8.50 4.03 2.57
N THR A 92 -7.55 3.20 3.01
CA THR A 92 -7.75 1.76 3.19
C THR A 92 -7.39 1.38 4.62
N ILE A 93 -8.27 0.63 5.28
CA ILE A 93 -7.90 -0.09 6.50
C ILE A 93 -7.16 -1.36 6.06
N LEU A 94 -5.87 -1.43 6.38
CA LEU A 94 -5.11 -2.66 6.29
C LEU A 94 -5.63 -3.60 7.38
N ASN A 95 -6.15 -4.77 7.03
CA ASN A 95 -6.66 -5.75 7.99
C ASN A 95 -6.40 -7.20 7.57
N ASN A 96 -5.62 -7.40 6.52
CA ASN A 96 -5.31 -8.71 5.95
C ASN A 96 -3.81 -8.88 5.69
N LEU A 97 -2.98 -8.22 6.50
CA LEU A 97 -1.53 -8.35 6.45
C LEU A 97 -1.12 -9.69 7.08
N PRO A 98 -0.05 -10.34 6.59
CA PRO A 98 0.50 -11.54 7.21
C PRO A 98 0.80 -11.26 8.69
N VAL A 99 0.26 -12.11 9.55
CA VAL A 99 0.59 -12.09 10.97
C VAL A 99 1.89 -12.86 11.13
N ALA A 100 2.91 -12.24 11.74
CA ALA A 100 4.08 -12.98 12.18
C ALA A 100 3.63 -13.93 13.30
N GLY A 101 3.64 -15.23 13.02
CA GLY A 101 3.53 -16.28 14.04
C GLY A 101 4.83 -16.44 14.81
#